data_AF-A0A1E7LC62-F1
#
_entry.id   AF-A0A1E7LC62-F1
#
_cell.length_a   1.000
_cell.length_b   1.000
_cell.length_c   1.000
_cell.angle_alpha   90.00
_cell.angle_beta   90.00
_cell.angle_gamma   90.00
#
_symmetry.space_group_name_H-M   'P 1'
#
loop_
_entity.id
_entity.type
_entity.pdbx_description
1 polymer ?
#
loop_
_entity_poly.entity_id
_entity_poly.type
_entity_poly.pdbx_seq_one_letter_code
_entity_poly.pdbx_strand_id
1 'polypeptide(L)' 'MTRDEATRAAVQAHYRLYKTTLSLATMTRMPTRAETGSISEVAEEATEKKRAAGLHDMPASEFDALVRELYPDYPVGNDT' A
#
# COMPACT_ATOMS: atom_id res chain seq x y z
N MET A 1 15.65 -6.27 14.89
CA MET A 1 14.63 -7.33 14.75
C MET A 1 14.36 -7.54 13.27
N THR A 2 14.63 -8.72 12.74
CA THR A 2 14.32 -9.05 11.34
C THR A 2 12.82 -9.25 11.24
N ARG A 3 12.11 -8.36 10.53
CA ARG A 3 10.65 -8.51 10.32
C ARG A 3 10.35 -9.81 9.59
N ASP A 4 9.26 -10.44 9.97
CA ASP A 4 8.72 -11.64 9.33
C ASP A 4 8.43 -11.38 7.83
N GLU A 5 8.58 -12.42 7.01
CA GLU A 5 8.37 -12.37 5.56
C GLU A 5 6.95 -11.93 5.19
N ALA A 6 5.93 -12.35 5.95
CA ALA A 6 4.55 -11.95 5.74
C ALA A 6 4.34 -10.46 5.99
N THR A 7 5.00 -9.90 7.01
CA THR A 7 4.97 -8.45 7.28
C THR A 7 5.63 -7.67 6.15
N ARG A 8 6.77 -8.14 5.63
CA ARG A 8 7.44 -7.53 4.47
C ARG A 8 6.56 -7.57 3.23
N ALA A 9 5.90 -8.70 2.95
CA ALA A 9 5.00 -8.84 1.82
C ALA A 9 3.79 -7.89 1.94
N ALA A 10 3.20 -7.74 3.13
CA ALA A 10 2.12 -6.80 3.38
C ALA A 10 2.56 -5.34 3.15
N VAL A 11 3.73 -4.96 3.66
CA VAL A 11 4.31 -3.63 3.46
C VAL A 11 4.58 -3.36 1.98
N GLN A 12 5.17 -4.33 1.27
CA GLN A 12 5.45 -4.21 -0.17
C GLN A 12 4.18 -4.07 -1.01
N ALA A 13 3.14 -4.86 -0.70
CA ALA A 13 1.86 -4.78 -1.41
C ALA A 13 1.17 -3.42 -1.19
N HIS A 14 1.17 -2.90 0.05
CA HIS A 14 0.62 -1.58 0.36
C HIS A 14 1.42 -0.44 -0.29
N TYR A 15 2.75 -0.54 -0.31
CA TYR A 15 3.60 0.43 -1.00
C TYR A 15 3.35 0.41 -2.52
N ARG A 16 3.17 -0.78 -3.11
CA ARG A 16 2.79 -0.93 -4.52
C ARG A 16 1.44 -0.26 -4.80
N LEU A 17 0.44 -0.48 -3.95
CA LEU A 17 -0.86 0.20 -4.06
C LEU A 17 -0.68 1.72 -4.09
N TYR A 18 0.08 2.28 -3.14
CA TYR A 18 0.37 3.72 -3.11
C TYR A 18 1.02 4.23 -4.40
N LYS A 19 2.04 3.55 -4.92
CA LYS A 19 2.69 3.97 -6.18
C LYS A 19 1.75 3.90 -7.38
N THR A 20 0.90 2.88 -7.44
CA THR A 20 -0.12 2.74 -8.50
C THR A 20 -1.15 3.87 -8.41
N THR A 21 -1.67 4.16 -7.21
CA THR A 21 -2.61 5.26 -6.97
C THR A 21 -1.99 6.61 -7.30
N LEU A 22 -0.74 6.86 -6.86
CA LEU A 22 -0.03 8.10 -7.15
C LEU A 22 0.22 8.27 -8.65
N SER A 23 0.63 7.21 -9.34
CA SER A 23 0.82 7.22 -10.80
C SER A 23 -0.47 7.63 -11.50
N LEU A 24 -1.61 7.07 -11.07
CA LEU A 24 -2.91 7.38 -11.66
C LEU A 24 -3.42 8.78 -11.30
N ALA A 25 -3.17 9.26 -10.08
CA ALA A 25 -3.52 10.60 -9.64
C ALA A 25 -2.70 11.70 -10.33
N THR A 26 -1.47 11.39 -10.78
CA THR A 26 -0.57 12.32 -11.46
C THR A 26 -0.68 12.28 -12.99
N MET A 27 -1.56 11.43 -13.54
CA MET A 27 -1.80 11.40 -14.98
C MET A 27 -2.46 12.69 -15.46
N THR A 28 -1.98 13.22 -16.59
CA THR A 28 -2.58 14.37 -17.27
C THR A 28 -3.78 13.99 -18.14
N ARG A 29 -4.06 12.69 -18.30
CA ARG A 29 -5.18 12.12 -19.04
C ARG A 29 -6.10 11.33 -18.11
N MET A 30 -7.35 11.15 -18.52
CA MET A 30 -8.25 10.24 -17.82
C MET A 30 -7.70 8.80 -17.86
N PRO A 31 -7.62 8.11 -16.71
CA PRO A 31 -7.28 6.70 -16.65
C PRO A 31 -8.22 5.85 -17.50
N THR A 32 -7.69 4.83 -18.17
CA THR A 32 -8.52 3.84 -18.85
C THR A 32 -9.15 2.86 -17.85
N ARG A 33 -10.20 2.17 -18.27
CA ARG A 33 -10.85 1.12 -17.46
C ARG A 33 -9.87 0.02 -17.02
N ALA A 34 -8.90 -0.32 -17.86
CA ALA A 34 -7.86 -1.30 -17.53
C ALA A 34 -6.95 -0.80 -16.41
N GLU A 35 -6.54 0.47 -16.46
CA GLU A 35 -5.70 1.08 -15.42
C GLU A 35 -6.45 1.24 -14.09
N THR A 36 -7.73 1.59 -14.12
CA THR A 36 -8.55 1.63 -12.89
C THR A 36 -8.81 0.22 -12.33
N GLY A 37 -9.00 -0.77 -13.20
CA GLY A 37 -9.14 -2.18 -12.77
C GLY A 37 -7.89 -2.68 -12.07
N SER A 38 -6.71 -2.27 -12.55
CA SER A 38 -5.43 -2.58 -11.93
C SER A 38 -5.28 -2.01 -10.51
N ILE A 39 -5.89 -0.84 -10.20
CA ILE A 39 -5.93 -0.36 -8.81
C ILE A 39 -6.72 -1.33 -7.93
N SER A 40 -7.92 -1.73 -8.36
CA SER A 40 -8.78 -2.61 -7.56
C SER A 40 -8.10 -3.93 -7.23
N GLU A 41 -7.45 -4.55 -8.22
CA GLU A 41 -6.69 -5.79 -8.03
C GLU A 41 -5.54 -5.62 -7.02
N VAL A 42 -4.78 -4.51 -7.13
CA VAL A 42 -3.67 -4.22 -6.21
C VAL A 42 -4.17 -3.88 -4.80
N ALA A 43 -5.35 -3.26 -4.68
CA ALA A 43 -5.97 -2.95 -3.39
C ALA A 43 -6.47 -4.22 -2.67
N GLU A 44 -7.06 -5.15 -3.42
CA GLU A 44 -7.42 -6.48 -2.91
C GLU A 44 -6.17 -7.24 -2.45
N GLU A 45 -5.13 -7.30 -3.28
CA GLU A 45 -3.84 -7.92 -2.93
C GLU A 45 -3.27 -7.35 -1.62
N ALA A 46 -3.21 -6.02 -1.49
CA ALA A 46 -2.70 -5.36 -0.28
C ALA A 46 -3.52 -5.72 0.96
N THR A 47 -4.85 -5.81 0.82
CA THR A 47 -5.76 -6.18 1.91
C THR A 47 -5.58 -7.63 2.33
N GLU A 48 -5.47 -8.55 1.36
CA GLU A 48 -5.22 -9.97 1.62
C GLU A 48 -3.88 -10.18 2.31
N LYS A 49 -2.81 -9.51 1.85
CA LYS A 49 -1.48 -9.61 2.47
C LYS A 49 -1.47 -9.04 3.89
N LYS A 50 -2.16 -7.93 4.14
CA LYS A 50 -2.34 -7.39 5.51
C LYS A 50 -3.05 -8.39 6.41
N ARG A 51 -4.12 -9.05 5.94
CA ARG A 51 -4.85 -10.09 6.69
C ARG A 51 -3.98 -11.31 6.97
N ALA A 52 -3.28 -11.82 5.97
CA ALA A 52 -2.39 -12.97 6.10
C ALA A 52 -1.24 -12.71 7.10
N ALA A 53 -0.76 -11.47 7.19
CA ALA A 53 0.25 -11.05 8.15
C ALA A 53 -0.31 -10.76 9.56
N GLY A 54 -1.63 -10.85 9.78
CA GLY A 54 -2.26 -10.49 11.05
C GLY A 54 -2.25 -8.97 11.34
N LEU A 55 -2.08 -8.15 10.31
CA LEU A 55 -1.96 -6.68 10.41
C LEU A 55 -3.27 -5.96 10.03
N HIS A 56 -4.37 -6.69 9.87
CA HIS A 56 -5.64 -6.10 9.42
C HIS A 56 -6.23 -5.14 10.45
N ASP A 57 -6.13 -5.49 11.73
CA ASP A 57 -6.65 -4.69 12.85
C ASP A 57 -5.63 -3.65 13.35
N MET A 58 -4.43 -3.61 12.74
CA MET A 58 -3.40 -2.64 13.08
C MET A 58 -3.86 -1.22 12.66
N PRO A 59 -3.68 -0.20 13.52
CA PRO A 59 -3.95 1.17 13.15
C PRO A 59 -3.20 1.57 11.88
N ALA A 60 -3.86 2.31 10.99
CA ALA A 60 -3.26 2.74 9.72
C ALA A 60 -1.95 3.53 9.95
N SER A 61 -1.90 4.38 10.97
CA SER A 61 -0.71 5.16 11.33
C SER A 61 0.49 4.29 11.74
N GLU A 62 0.25 3.21 12.48
CA GLU A 62 1.29 2.23 12.85
C GLU A 62 1.77 1.47 11.62
N PHE A 63 0.84 1.02 10.77
CA PHE A 63 1.20 0.34 9.55
C PHE A 63 2.00 1.25 8.60
N ASP A 64 1.61 2.51 8.46
CA ASP A 64 2.33 3.49 7.64
C ASP A 64 3.73 3.79 8.19
N ALA A 65 3.92 3.73 9.52
CA ALA A 65 5.26 3.78 10.11
C ALA A 65 6.09 2.55 9.70
N LEU A 66 5.47 1.36 9.69
CA LEU A 66 6.14 0.15 9.19
C LEU A 66 6.54 0.28 7.72
N VAL A 67 5.67 0.85 6.89
CA VAL A 67 5.97 1.08 5.47
C VAL A 67 7.17 2.00 5.30
N ARG A 68 7.22 3.11 6.06
CA ARG A 68 8.30 4.10 6.01
C ARG A 68 9.66 3.55 6.44
N GLU A 69 9.71 2.60 7.36
CA GLU A 69 10.97 1.94 7.73
C GLU A 69 11.61 1.18 6.54
N LEU A 70 10.80 0.69 5.59
CA LEU A 70 11.29 -0.01 4.39
C LEU A 70 11.33 0.89 3.15
N TYR A 71 10.44 1.87 3.07
CA TYR A 71 10.27 2.79 1.95
C TYR A 71 10.17 4.24 2.45
N PRO A 72 11.31 4.93 2.64
CA PRO A 72 11.34 6.27 3.23
C PRO A 72 10.65 7.37 2.40
N ASP A 73 10.39 7.12 1.11
CA ASP A 73 9.67 8.03 0.21
C ASP A 73 8.13 7.95 0.37
N TYR A 74 7.64 7.03 1.21
CA TYR A 74 6.23 6.93 1.56
C TYR A 74 5.80 8.14 2.41
N PRO A 75 4.72 8.85 2.04
CA PRO A 75 4.32 10.08 2.70
C PRO A 75 3.86 9.80 4.14
N VAL A 76 4.01 10.82 4.99
CA VAL A 76 3.38 10.80 6.31
C VAL A 76 1.88 10.94 6.07
N GLY A 77 1.09 9.96 6.51
CA GLY A 77 -0.37 10.08 6.48
C GLY A 77 -0.79 11.34 7.21
N ASN A 78 -1.25 12.35 6.47
CA ASN A 78 -1.95 13.46 7.06
C ASN A 78 -3.37 12.98 7.33
N ASP A 79 -3.75 12.92 8.60
CA ASP A 79 -5.15 13.06 9.02
C ASP A 79 -5.72 14.30 8.31
N THR A 80 -6.53 14.06 7.27
CA THR A 80 -7.38 15.07 6.63
C THR A 80 -8.76 14.48 6.47
#